data_AF-A0A6N1YHS0-F1
#
_entry.id   AF-A0A6N1YHS0-F1
#
_cell.length_a   1.000
_cell.length_b   1.000
_cell.length_c   1.000
_cell.angle_alpha   90.00
_cell.angle_beta   90.00
_cell.angle_gamma   90.00
#
_symmetry.space_group_name_H-M   'P 1'
#
loop_
_entity.id
_entity.type
_entity.pdbx_description
1 polymer ?
#
loop_
_entity_poly.entity_id
_entity_poly.type
_entity_poly.pdbx_seq_one_letter_code
_entity_poly.pdbx_strand_id
1 'polypeptide(L)'
;MTLTTNRFVAAQVDQTLDITDMREIDQSLANYLQQERVHLFEVKANNSFKVPLVTEIEIFSEGLEHLQKYLEHQETSRLTQANQFFNQVNYRLLKVEQHYLVLSEKLPARGWGIYVFNLNMDNKLALEIPAPLNENMAMEAGSILFELLNARSLAIAGASRFARADKTADVLSQQQSFFHAFHRLFGRHDSLQVRTYTGELARQTSGLRRMGTEIDIKGLESTLWIKQRIPESLDLVKLKQRIGAYQLQWQSPGFGNRQRDVSAEGFAELILNQQAARTLLFQSSLLTPLVDTFEQDLSIEGYLQNWILNSKTQIAGQGSNLYQAPDLGQLLFLDEQVFTPLLDIVKDYQQIQSWTPELLDDLRIVARSAAIMGYQIIRYRHSTTLRNYLIIAEQEGRQRRYWGTYVLRVAAKQPYVVQIPRPLYEVNSFEYGVSLFGRINATALMVGATHPYANVDNTADLVDLDNTASVFNLFNQVLLREAKSQPLMMLSSRAFGYRPDRPATDADIILALESGVVELQELTTLSKNLLEILEQDGLKVKLLDGSIETQGYEVSSSAQYYYLKATENKNFAVLWLSPLMRSNYRQQDENSWQIAQFTQLAIKSVEYDLGQYLLQHGGLKSARLNVDLPEFV
;
A
#
# COMPACT_ATOMS: atom_id res chain seq x y z
N MET A 1 -23.24 26.11 17.70
CA MET A 1 -24.36 25.18 17.94
C MET A 1 -24.29 24.12 16.86
N THR A 2 -24.17 22.88 17.32
CA THR A 2 -24.08 21.60 16.62
C THR A 2 -25.01 21.46 15.42
N LEU A 3 -24.53 20.78 14.38
CA LEU A 3 -25.12 19.53 13.88
C LEU A 3 -24.14 18.80 12.94
N THR A 4 -23.39 17.89 13.56
CA THR A 4 -22.86 16.64 13.02
C THR A 4 -23.98 15.78 12.44
N THR A 5 -23.89 15.38 11.17
CA THR A 5 -24.47 14.12 10.65
C THR A 5 -24.04 13.92 9.20
N ASN A 6 -23.12 12.99 8.96
CA ASN A 6 -23.11 12.06 7.80
C ASN A 6 -22.01 10.99 7.96
N ARG A 7 -21.85 10.47 9.20
CA ARG A 7 -21.03 9.28 9.52
C ARG A 7 -21.86 7.98 9.56
N PHE A 8 -23.07 7.98 9.01
CA PHE A 8 -24.11 6.98 9.31
C PHE A 8 -24.59 6.22 8.07
N VAL A 9 -23.72 5.43 7.44
CA VAL A 9 -24.21 4.34 6.56
C VAL A 9 -23.55 3.00 6.89
N ALA A 10 -22.33 2.96 7.45
CA ALA A 10 -21.74 1.73 7.99
C ALA A 10 -22.17 1.41 9.44
N ALA A 11 -22.64 2.41 10.20
CA ALA A 11 -22.97 2.27 11.63
C ALA A 11 -24.43 1.86 11.91
N GLN A 12 -25.30 1.80 10.90
CA GLN A 12 -26.74 1.60 11.09
C GLN A 12 -27.21 0.14 11.03
N VAL A 13 -26.31 -0.82 10.79
CA VAL A 13 -26.63 -2.26 10.87
C VAL A 13 -26.41 -2.83 12.28
N ASP A 14 -25.70 -2.12 13.16
CA ASP A 14 -25.21 -2.67 14.44
C ASP A 14 -26.07 -2.33 15.68
N GLN A 15 -27.21 -1.64 15.53
CA GLN A 15 -28.02 -1.20 16.69
C GLN A 15 -29.28 -2.05 16.98
N THR A 16 -29.50 -3.16 16.28
CA THR A 16 -30.69 -4.02 16.49
C THR A 16 -30.36 -5.52 16.53
N LEU A 17 -29.15 -5.91 16.91
CA LEU A 17 -28.76 -7.32 16.98
C LEU A 17 -28.80 -7.84 18.42
N ASP A 18 -29.57 -8.91 18.60
CA ASP A 18 -29.73 -9.63 19.85
C ASP A 18 -28.36 -10.08 20.41
N ILE A 19 -28.23 -10.06 21.74
CA ILE A 19 -27.00 -10.38 22.50
C ILE A 19 -26.51 -11.82 22.24
N THR A 20 -27.30 -12.62 21.52
CA THR A 20 -27.09 -14.04 21.21
C THR A 20 -26.57 -14.35 19.81
N ASP A 21 -26.59 -13.43 18.84
CA ASP A 21 -26.20 -13.76 17.46
C ASP A 21 -24.68 -13.63 17.24
N MET A 22 -23.98 -14.76 17.32
CA MET A 22 -22.62 -14.88 16.77
C MET A 22 -22.68 -14.72 15.25
N ARG A 23 -21.93 -13.76 14.73
CA ARG A 23 -21.81 -13.56 13.29
C ARG A 23 -20.88 -14.61 12.70
N GLU A 24 -21.40 -15.40 11.77
CA GLU A 24 -20.58 -16.28 10.92
C GLU A 24 -19.98 -15.46 9.76
N ILE A 25 -18.71 -15.69 9.46
CA ILE A 25 -17.99 -15.03 8.37
C ILE A 25 -17.58 -16.08 7.34
N ASP A 26 -18.07 -15.89 6.12
CA ASP A 26 -17.80 -16.75 4.96
C ASP A 26 -16.52 -16.31 4.24
N GLN A 27 -15.38 -16.36 4.95
CA GLN A 27 -14.05 -16.17 4.37
C GLN A 27 -13.01 -16.97 5.16
N SER A 28 -11.83 -17.19 4.59
CA SER A 28 -10.77 -17.92 5.29
C SER A 28 -10.19 -17.13 6.45
N LEU A 29 -9.69 -17.85 7.48
CA LEU A 29 -9.03 -17.21 8.61
C LEU A 29 -7.84 -16.34 8.16
N ALA A 30 -7.03 -16.85 7.24
CA ALA A 30 -5.92 -16.11 6.65
C ALA A 30 -6.37 -14.77 6.02
N ASN A 31 -7.45 -14.77 5.24
CA ASN A 31 -7.99 -13.55 4.64
C ASN A 31 -8.56 -12.59 5.70
N TYR A 32 -9.24 -13.13 6.72
CA TYR A 32 -9.75 -12.35 7.84
C TYR A 32 -8.62 -11.65 8.60
N LEU A 33 -7.58 -12.37 9.01
CA LEU A 33 -6.46 -11.78 9.76
C LEU A 33 -5.68 -10.76 8.91
N GLN A 34 -5.60 -10.95 7.60
CA GLN A 34 -5.01 -9.95 6.70
C GLN A 34 -5.82 -8.65 6.65
N GLN A 35 -7.16 -8.72 6.65
CA GLN A 35 -8.00 -7.52 6.73
C GLN A 35 -7.86 -6.84 8.10
N GLU A 36 -7.86 -7.61 9.19
CA GLU A 36 -7.69 -7.07 10.54
C GLU A 36 -6.34 -6.38 10.75
N ARG A 37 -5.30 -6.76 9.99
CA ARG A 37 -4.01 -6.06 10.02
C ARG A 37 -4.18 -4.58 9.69
N VAL A 38 -5.06 -4.20 8.76
CA VAL A 38 -5.34 -2.80 8.43
C VAL A 38 -5.88 -2.06 9.65
N HIS A 39 -6.75 -2.69 10.45
CA HIS A 39 -7.27 -2.10 11.68
C HIS A 39 -6.19 -1.88 12.75
N LEU A 40 -5.12 -2.69 12.78
CA LEU A 40 -3.96 -2.41 13.64
C LEU A 40 -3.28 -1.07 13.26
N PHE A 41 -3.21 -0.76 11.97
CA PHE A 41 -2.69 0.52 11.48
C PHE A 41 -3.62 1.69 11.80
N GLU A 42 -4.93 1.47 11.82
CA GLU A 42 -5.91 2.48 12.27
C GLU A 42 -5.65 2.91 13.73
N VAL A 43 -5.36 1.95 14.62
CA VAL A 43 -5.02 2.24 16.02
C VAL A 43 -3.73 3.07 16.12
N LYS A 44 -2.71 2.71 15.35
CA LYS A 44 -1.42 3.43 15.30
C LYS A 44 -1.60 4.85 14.74
N ALA A 45 -2.31 4.97 13.63
CA ALA A 45 -2.59 6.22 12.93
C ALA A 45 -3.34 7.23 13.82
N ASN A 46 -4.39 6.76 14.51
CA ASN A 46 -5.24 7.60 15.34
C ASN A 46 -4.70 7.80 16.77
N ASN A 47 -3.55 7.20 17.12
CA ASN A 47 -3.04 7.14 18.48
C ASN A 47 -4.11 6.69 19.50
N SER A 48 -4.93 5.71 19.10
CA SER A 48 -6.15 5.35 19.84
C SER A 48 -5.92 4.34 20.96
N PHE A 49 -4.67 3.88 21.16
CA PHE A 49 -4.35 2.90 22.18
C PHE A 49 -4.80 3.36 23.57
N LYS A 50 -5.56 2.53 24.27
CA LYS A 50 -5.95 2.75 25.67
C LYS A 50 -5.45 1.60 26.53
N VAL A 51 -4.82 1.93 27.65
CA VAL A 51 -4.47 0.95 28.67
C VAL A 51 -5.76 0.36 29.24
N PRO A 52 -5.96 -0.98 29.22
CA PRO A 52 -7.14 -1.60 29.82
C PRO A 52 -7.22 -1.33 31.32
N LEU A 53 -8.43 -1.10 31.83
CA LEU A 53 -8.68 -1.01 33.26
C LEU A 53 -8.61 -2.41 33.90
N VAL A 54 -8.31 -2.46 35.20
CA VAL A 54 -8.28 -3.74 35.96
C VAL A 54 -9.62 -4.48 35.85
N THR A 55 -10.74 -3.77 35.97
CA THR A 55 -12.09 -4.34 35.82
C THR A 55 -12.35 -4.87 34.41
N GLU A 56 -11.83 -4.21 33.37
CA GLU A 56 -11.94 -4.70 32.00
C GLU A 56 -11.11 -5.98 31.80
N ILE A 57 -9.94 -6.08 32.45
CA ILE A 57 -9.09 -7.29 32.42
C ILE A 57 -9.78 -8.45 33.13
N GLU A 58 -10.42 -8.20 34.28
CA GLU A 58 -11.19 -9.20 35.02
C GLU A 58 -12.35 -9.74 34.18
N ILE A 59 -13.17 -8.85 33.59
CA ILE A 59 -14.28 -9.23 32.71
C ILE A 59 -13.77 -10.04 31.50
N PHE A 60 -12.68 -9.61 30.87
CA PHE A 60 -12.07 -10.33 29.75
C PHE A 60 -11.58 -11.73 30.17
N SER A 61 -10.97 -11.83 31.35
CA SER A 61 -10.47 -13.11 31.90
C SER A 61 -11.61 -14.09 32.18
N GLU A 62 -12.71 -13.62 32.78
CA GLU A 62 -13.92 -14.44 32.99
C GLU A 62 -14.48 -14.95 31.65
N GLY A 63 -14.54 -14.09 30.62
CA GLY A 63 -14.93 -14.49 29.27
C GLY A 63 -14.04 -15.61 28.70
N LEU A 64 -12.73 -15.50 28.89
CA LEU A 64 -11.76 -16.53 28.47
C LEU A 64 -11.91 -17.85 29.24
N GLU A 65 -12.21 -17.82 30.55
CA GLU A 65 -12.45 -19.03 31.34
C GLU A 65 -13.71 -19.78 30.87
N HIS A 66 -14.79 -19.06 30.57
CA HIS A 66 -15.99 -19.66 29.98
C HIS A 66 -15.70 -20.25 28.60
N LEU A 67 -14.90 -19.56 27.79
CA LEU A 67 -14.50 -20.04 26.48
C LEU A 67 -13.61 -21.29 26.58
N GLN A 68 -12.67 -21.35 27.52
CA GLN A 68 -11.85 -22.54 27.77
C GLN A 68 -12.72 -23.76 28.12
N LYS A 69 -13.71 -23.59 29.01
CA LYS A 69 -14.65 -24.67 29.36
C LYS A 69 -15.47 -25.12 28.15
N TYR A 70 -15.89 -24.19 27.29
CA TYR A 70 -16.55 -24.52 26.02
C TYR A 70 -15.62 -25.32 25.09
N LEU A 71 -14.35 -24.93 24.98
CA LEU A 71 -13.36 -25.63 24.17
C LEU A 71 -13.12 -27.07 24.66
N GLU A 72 -13.26 -27.34 25.96
CA GLU A 72 -13.08 -28.68 26.53
C GLU A 72 -14.34 -29.55 26.45
N HIS A 73 -15.53 -28.99 26.68
CA HIS A 73 -16.78 -29.75 26.88
C HIS A 73 -17.85 -29.50 25.80
N GLN A 74 -17.64 -28.54 24.90
CA GLN A 74 -18.56 -28.12 23.84
C GLN A 74 -19.97 -27.69 24.33
N GLU A 75 -20.07 -27.21 25.58
CA GLU A 75 -21.32 -26.72 26.17
C GLU A 75 -21.72 -25.34 25.62
N THR A 76 -22.76 -25.27 24.78
CA THR A 76 -23.23 -24.01 24.16
C THR A 76 -23.54 -22.90 25.18
N SER A 77 -24.01 -23.24 26.38
CA SER A 77 -24.27 -22.26 27.46
C SER A 77 -23.02 -21.49 27.87
N ARG A 78 -21.85 -22.15 27.87
CA ARG A 78 -20.55 -21.54 28.17
C ARG A 78 -20.13 -20.56 27.09
N LEU A 79 -20.37 -20.89 25.83
CA LEU A 79 -20.10 -20.01 24.70
C LEU A 79 -20.96 -18.73 24.76
N THR A 80 -22.25 -18.87 25.10
CA THR A 80 -23.14 -17.72 25.30
C THR A 80 -22.67 -16.82 26.44
N GLN A 81 -22.27 -17.41 27.58
CA GLN A 81 -21.71 -16.66 28.72
C GLN A 81 -20.42 -15.94 28.34
N ALA A 82 -19.51 -16.61 27.63
CA ALA A 82 -18.28 -15.99 27.14
C ALA A 82 -18.59 -14.76 26.25
N ASN A 83 -19.52 -14.90 25.30
CA ASN A 83 -19.94 -13.79 24.43
C ASN A 83 -20.52 -12.61 25.23
N GLN A 84 -21.28 -12.87 26.29
CA GLN A 84 -21.81 -11.82 27.17
C GLN A 84 -20.70 -11.03 27.87
N PHE A 85 -19.66 -11.70 28.37
CA PHE A 85 -18.50 -11.03 28.97
C PHE A 85 -17.72 -10.23 27.92
N PHE A 86 -17.41 -10.81 26.75
CA PHE A 86 -16.67 -10.09 25.71
C PHE A 86 -17.42 -8.86 25.18
N ASN A 87 -18.75 -8.92 25.06
CA ASN A 87 -19.57 -7.78 24.68
C ASN A 87 -19.50 -6.62 25.69
N GLN A 88 -19.25 -6.90 26.97
CA GLN A 88 -19.04 -5.86 28.00
C GLN A 88 -17.68 -5.17 27.84
N VAL A 89 -16.69 -5.83 27.23
CA VAL A 89 -15.32 -5.31 27.04
C VAL A 89 -14.98 -5.06 25.57
N ASN A 90 -15.77 -4.25 24.86
CA ASN A 90 -15.50 -3.81 23.47
C ASN A 90 -15.08 -4.92 22.47
N TYR A 91 -15.38 -6.19 22.74
CA TYR A 91 -15.08 -7.32 21.87
C TYR A 91 -16.36 -7.87 21.25
N ARG A 92 -16.22 -8.44 20.06
CA ARG A 92 -17.22 -9.28 19.41
C ARG A 92 -16.61 -10.67 19.18
N LEU A 93 -17.43 -11.70 19.38
CA LEU A 93 -17.09 -13.08 19.07
C LEU A 93 -17.64 -13.44 17.69
N LEU A 94 -16.76 -13.87 16.80
CA LEU A 94 -17.06 -14.22 15.42
C LEU A 94 -16.72 -15.69 15.19
N LYS A 95 -17.44 -16.34 14.28
CA LYS A 95 -17.14 -17.70 13.84
C LYS A 95 -16.67 -17.68 12.39
N VAL A 96 -15.46 -18.19 12.14
CA VAL A 96 -14.77 -18.15 10.85
C VAL A 96 -14.48 -19.58 10.39
N GLU A 97 -14.73 -19.89 9.11
CA GLU A 97 -14.60 -21.24 8.53
C GLU A 97 -15.29 -22.36 9.33
N GLN A 98 -16.34 -22.03 10.08
CA GLN A 98 -17.09 -22.91 10.99
C GLN A 98 -16.30 -23.50 12.18
N HIS A 99 -14.97 -23.43 12.21
CA HIS A 99 -14.13 -24.08 13.21
C HIS A 99 -13.16 -23.13 13.93
N TYR A 100 -13.13 -21.86 13.56
CA TYR A 100 -12.42 -20.83 14.32
C TYR A 100 -13.41 -19.93 15.05
N LEU A 101 -13.13 -19.66 16.31
CA LEU A 101 -13.71 -18.56 17.05
C LEU A 101 -12.70 -17.42 17.08
N VAL A 102 -13.13 -16.21 16.72
CA VAL A 102 -12.27 -15.02 16.67
C VAL A 102 -12.87 -13.93 17.55
N LEU A 103 -12.07 -13.46 18.51
CA LEU A 103 -12.32 -12.25 19.26
C LEU A 103 -11.66 -11.09 18.54
N SER A 104 -12.50 -10.22 18.01
CA SER A 104 -12.10 -8.98 17.34
C SER A 104 -12.67 -7.80 18.08
N GLU A 105 -11.93 -6.70 18.12
CA GLU A 105 -12.35 -5.50 18.80
C GLU A 105 -13.44 -4.77 17.98
N LYS A 106 -14.45 -4.22 18.66
CA LYS A 106 -15.46 -3.36 18.05
C LYS A 106 -14.88 -1.97 17.79
N LEU A 107 -15.29 -1.35 16.68
CA LEU A 107 -14.91 0.03 16.38
C LEU A 107 -15.63 1.01 17.33
N PRO A 108 -14.96 2.07 17.80
CA PRO A 108 -13.55 2.39 17.57
C PRO A 108 -12.59 1.50 18.38
N ALA A 109 -11.56 0.98 17.71
CA ALA A 109 -10.58 0.09 18.32
C ALA A 109 -9.63 0.83 19.29
N ARG A 110 -9.32 0.19 20.41
CA ARG A 110 -8.45 0.65 21.51
C ARG A 110 -7.10 -0.07 21.54
N GLY A 111 -6.86 -0.98 20.61
CA GLY A 111 -5.56 -1.62 20.43
C GLY A 111 -5.30 -2.78 21.38
N TRP A 112 -6.34 -3.52 21.75
CA TRP A 112 -6.26 -4.60 22.75
C TRP A 112 -5.91 -5.97 22.18
N GLY A 113 -5.93 -6.11 20.85
CA GLY A 113 -5.47 -7.30 20.14
C GLY A 113 -6.58 -8.15 19.56
N ILE A 114 -6.17 -9.22 18.89
CA ILE A 114 -7.04 -10.21 18.23
C ILE A 114 -6.70 -11.57 18.82
N TYR A 115 -7.72 -12.37 19.13
CA TYR A 115 -7.54 -13.70 19.70
C TYR A 115 -8.32 -14.72 18.88
N VAL A 116 -7.69 -15.82 18.51
CA VAL A 116 -8.30 -16.89 17.70
C VAL A 116 -8.23 -18.21 18.45
N PHE A 117 -9.28 -19.02 18.32
CA PHE A 117 -9.39 -20.33 18.94
C PHE A 117 -9.87 -21.34 17.91
N ASN A 118 -9.14 -22.44 17.75
CA ASN A 118 -9.51 -23.55 16.89
C ASN A 118 -10.37 -24.54 17.67
N LEU A 119 -11.57 -24.85 17.16
CA LEU A 119 -12.52 -25.76 17.79
C LEU A 119 -12.17 -27.23 17.60
N ASN A 120 -11.48 -27.58 16.50
CA ASN A 120 -11.35 -28.95 16.01
C ASN A 120 -10.02 -29.64 16.35
N MET A 121 -9.15 -29.01 17.15
CA MET A 121 -7.78 -29.50 17.39
C MET A 121 -7.53 -29.87 18.86
N ASP A 122 -7.00 -31.06 19.11
CA ASP A 122 -6.60 -31.50 20.46
C ASP A 122 -5.23 -30.94 20.90
N ASN A 123 -4.44 -30.44 19.95
CA ASN A 123 -3.17 -29.77 20.23
C ASN A 123 -3.44 -28.53 21.09
N LYS A 124 -2.81 -28.42 22.27
CA LYS A 124 -3.02 -27.34 23.24
C LYS A 124 -2.13 -26.13 23.03
N LEU A 125 -1.25 -26.15 22.04
CA LEU A 125 -0.28 -25.10 21.77
C LEU A 125 -0.99 -23.74 21.60
N ALA A 126 -0.53 -22.74 22.34
CA ALA A 126 -0.90 -21.34 22.14
C ALA A 126 0.21 -20.60 21.39
N LEU A 127 -0.14 -19.98 20.26
CA LEU A 127 0.78 -19.09 19.54
C LEU A 127 0.57 -17.63 19.97
N GLU A 128 1.68 -16.90 20.04
CA GLU A 128 1.67 -15.50 20.48
C GLU A 128 2.49 -14.61 19.56
N ILE A 129 1.91 -13.51 19.11
CA ILE A 129 2.53 -12.49 18.25
C ILE A 129 2.48 -11.15 19.00
N PRO A 130 3.53 -10.81 19.78
CA PRO A 130 3.51 -9.68 20.70
C PRO A 130 3.75 -8.32 20.03
N ALA A 131 4.27 -8.30 18.79
CA ALA A 131 4.81 -7.10 18.17
C ALA A 131 4.49 -6.99 16.65
N PRO A 132 3.23 -7.21 16.21
CA PRO A 132 2.89 -7.35 14.79
C PRO A 132 3.15 -6.09 13.95
N LEU A 133 3.20 -4.90 14.57
CA LEU A 133 3.48 -3.63 13.90
C LEU A 133 4.95 -3.18 13.97
N ASN A 134 5.78 -3.88 14.73
CA ASN A 134 7.19 -3.50 14.96
C ASN A 134 8.18 -4.52 14.42
N GLU A 135 7.76 -5.78 14.36
CA GLU A 135 8.55 -6.91 13.89
C GLU A 135 8.02 -7.31 12.50
N ASN A 136 8.78 -6.98 11.45
CA ASN A 136 8.36 -7.17 10.06
C ASN A 136 8.04 -8.65 9.78
N MET A 137 6.93 -8.92 9.08
CA MET A 137 6.42 -10.26 8.76
C MET A 137 6.05 -11.15 9.96
N ALA A 138 6.13 -10.66 11.21
CA ALA A 138 5.86 -11.49 12.39
C ALA A 138 4.40 -11.94 12.46
N MET A 139 3.46 -11.05 12.10
CA MET A 139 2.03 -11.37 12.06
C MET A 139 1.75 -12.49 11.06
N GLU A 140 2.24 -12.34 9.83
CA GLU A 140 1.99 -13.29 8.76
C GLU A 140 2.66 -14.64 9.01
N ALA A 141 3.93 -14.63 9.45
CA ALA A 141 4.64 -15.85 9.79
C ALA A 141 3.97 -16.59 10.96
N GLY A 142 3.55 -15.86 12.00
CA GLY A 142 2.85 -16.45 13.15
C GLY A 142 1.45 -16.98 12.79
N SER A 143 0.68 -16.28 11.96
CA SER A 143 -0.62 -16.76 11.47
C SER A 143 -0.47 -18.03 10.62
N ILE A 144 0.56 -18.11 9.76
CA ILE A 144 0.83 -19.32 8.99
C ILE A 144 1.26 -20.47 9.90
N LEU A 145 2.12 -20.22 10.89
CA LEU A 145 2.54 -21.24 11.86
C LEU A 145 1.38 -21.73 12.73
N PHE A 146 0.41 -20.87 13.06
CA PHE A 146 -0.78 -21.26 13.81
C PHE A 146 -1.55 -22.37 13.08
N GLU A 147 -1.77 -22.23 11.78
CA GLU A 147 -2.42 -23.24 10.96
C GLU A 147 -1.51 -24.46 10.75
N LEU A 148 -0.23 -24.27 10.41
CA LEU A 148 0.69 -25.39 10.12
C LEU A 148 1.01 -26.27 11.32
N LEU A 149 1.05 -25.70 12.52
CA LEU A 149 1.26 -26.42 13.77
C LEU A 149 -0.06 -26.95 14.36
N ASN A 150 -1.21 -26.66 13.73
CA ASN A 150 -2.53 -26.98 14.24
C ASN A 150 -2.74 -26.50 15.68
N ALA A 151 -2.31 -25.28 16.00
CA ALA A 151 -2.37 -24.78 17.36
C ALA A 151 -3.81 -24.53 17.83
N ARG A 152 -4.04 -24.62 19.15
CA ARG A 152 -5.37 -24.38 19.74
C ARG A 152 -5.77 -22.93 19.66
N SER A 153 -4.83 -22.04 19.92
CA SER A 153 -5.12 -20.63 20.11
C SER A 153 -4.01 -19.73 19.60
N LEU A 154 -4.37 -18.50 19.23
CA LEU A 154 -3.47 -17.48 18.71
C LEU A 154 -3.82 -16.13 19.35
N ALA A 155 -2.82 -15.44 19.88
CA ALA A 155 -2.94 -14.05 20.30
C ALA A 155 -2.07 -13.13 19.46
N ILE A 156 -2.65 -12.03 18.98
CA ILE A 156 -1.97 -10.98 18.22
C ILE A 156 -2.14 -9.67 18.97
N ALA A 157 -1.04 -9.01 19.33
CA ALA A 157 -1.11 -7.73 20.04
C ALA A 157 -1.74 -6.63 19.17
N GLY A 158 -2.56 -5.78 19.78
CA GLY A 158 -3.39 -4.81 19.04
C GLY A 158 -2.74 -3.47 18.74
N ALA A 159 -1.53 -3.23 19.24
CA ALA A 159 -0.87 -1.93 19.15
C ALA A 159 0.64 -2.09 18.96
N SER A 160 1.27 -1.01 18.49
CA SER A 160 2.72 -0.90 18.47
C SER A 160 3.27 -0.90 19.90
N ARG A 161 4.38 -1.60 20.13
CA ARG A 161 5.12 -1.58 21.40
C ARG A 161 5.53 -0.15 21.81
N PHE A 162 5.66 0.73 20.82
CA PHE A 162 6.04 2.14 21.01
C PHE A 162 4.86 3.11 20.89
N ALA A 163 3.61 2.62 20.93
CA ALA A 163 2.43 3.50 20.85
C ALA A 163 2.36 4.51 22.02
N ARG A 164 3.04 4.22 23.14
CA ARG A 164 3.19 5.13 24.27
C ARG A 164 4.65 5.20 24.71
N ALA A 165 5.13 6.42 24.98
CA ALA A 165 6.51 6.66 25.41
C ALA A 165 6.86 6.00 26.76
N ASP A 166 5.86 5.78 27.62
CA ASP A 166 5.99 5.14 28.94
C ASP A 166 5.98 3.60 28.89
N LYS A 167 5.96 3.00 27.69
CA LYS A 167 5.90 1.55 27.45
C LYS A 167 4.64 0.85 27.98
N THR A 168 3.57 1.58 28.30
CA THR A 168 2.29 0.97 28.72
C THR A 168 1.60 0.18 27.62
N ALA A 169 1.97 0.41 26.35
CA ALA A 169 1.49 -0.37 25.19
C ALA A 169 2.33 -1.63 24.90
N ASP A 170 3.53 -1.77 25.48
CA ASP A 170 4.41 -2.91 25.21
C ASP A 170 3.98 -4.14 26.02
N VAL A 171 3.22 -5.03 25.40
CA VAL A 171 2.69 -6.27 26.01
C VAL A 171 3.79 -7.21 26.53
N LEU A 172 5.03 -7.09 26.04
CA LEU A 172 6.18 -7.85 26.54
C LEU A 172 6.70 -7.32 27.88
N SER A 173 6.33 -6.10 28.26
CA SER A 173 6.77 -5.44 29.49
C SER A 173 5.67 -5.32 30.54
N GLN A 174 4.41 -5.29 30.11
CA GLN A 174 3.24 -5.01 30.94
C GLN A 174 2.42 -6.26 31.30
N GLN A 175 2.08 -6.38 32.58
CA GLN A 175 1.15 -7.41 33.06
C GLN A 175 -0.32 -6.98 32.92
N GLN A 176 -0.58 -5.68 32.90
CA GLN A 176 -1.93 -5.11 32.76
C GLN A 176 -2.32 -5.02 31.27
N SER A 177 -2.47 -6.18 30.63
CA SER A 177 -2.92 -6.27 29.24
C SER A 177 -3.80 -7.50 29.04
N PHE A 178 -4.72 -7.42 28.08
CA PHE A 178 -5.51 -8.60 27.66
C PHE A 178 -4.62 -9.69 27.05
N PHE A 179 -3.52 -9.30 26.40
CA PHE A 179 -2.52 -10.23 25.88
C PHE A 179 -1.90 -11.06 27.02
N HIS A 180 -1.59 -10.43 28.15
CA HIS A 180 -1.10 -11.14 29.34
C HIS A 180 -2.18 -12.01 30.00
N ALA A 181 -3.43 -11.54 30.06
CA ALA A 181 -4.55 -12.33 30.58
C ALA A 181 -4.77 -13.61 29.75
N PHE A 182 -4.74 -13.49 28.42
CA PHE A 182 -4.77 -14.62 27.50
C PHE A 182 -3.61 -15.59 27.76
N HIS A 183 -2.38 -15.08 27.83
CA HIS A 183 -1.19 -15.90 28.07
C HIS A 183 -1.33 -16.71 29.37
N ARG A 184 -1.81 -16.10 30.45
CA ARG A 184 -1.98 -16.79 31.73
C ARG A 184 -2.95 -17.97 31.66
N LEU A 185 -3.99 -17.89 30.84
CA LEU A 185 -5.03 -18.92 30.72
C LEU A 185 -4.68 -20.00 29.67
N PHE A 186 -4.19 -19.59 28.51
CA PHE A 186 -3.94 -20.50 27.37
C PHE A 186 -2.47 -20.80 27.13
N GLY A 187 -1.55 -19.86 27.39
CA GLY A 187 -0.15 -19.97 27.01
C GLY A 187 0.84 -20.38 28.11
N ARG A 188 0.43 -20.34 29.39
CA ARG A 188 1.34 -20.45 30.55
C ARG A 188 2.21 -21.71 30.59
N HIS A 189 1.75 -22.80 30.00
CA HIS A 189 2.40 -24.12 30.06
C HIS A 189 2.68 -24.74 28.69
N ASP A 190 2.19 -24.15 27.61
CA ASP A 190 2.31 -24.73 26.27
C ASP A 190 2.19 -23.63 25.20
N SER A 191 3.19 -22.74 25.14
CA SER A 191 3.17 -21.63 24.18
C SER A 191 4.44 -21.46 23.36
N LEU A 192 4.21 -21.02 22.13
CA LEU A 192 5.23 -20.58 21.19
C LEU A 192 5.00 -19.11 20.83
N GLN A 193 5.90 -18.24 21.26
CA GLN A 193 5.90 -16.85 20.83
C GLN A 193 6.67 -16.72 19.52
N VAL A 194 6.03 -16.19 18.47
CA VAL A 194 6.63 -15.99 17.15
C VAL A 194 7.01 -14.54 16.95
N ARG A 195 8.27 -14.32 16.60
CA ARG A 195 8.92 -13.01 16.49
C ARG A 195 9.83 -12.97 15.26
N THR A 196 10.19 -11.78 14.82
CA THR A 196 11.20 -11.61 13.76
C THR A 196 12.31 -10.68 14.21
N TYR A 197 13.51 -10.84 13.63
CA TYR A 197 14.64 -10.00 13.99
C TYR A 197 14.39 -8.53 13.67
N THR A 198 14.57 -7.69 14.68
CA THR A 198 14.74 -6.24 14.56
C THR A 198 16.20 -5.89 14.86
N GLY A 199 16.63 -4.66 14.53
CA GLY A 199 17.95 -4.19 14.91
C GLY A 199 18.20 -4.23 16.44
N GLU A 200 17.15 -4.08 17.25
CA GLU A 200 17.24 -4.23 18.72
C GLU A 200 17.46 -5.68 19.12
N LEU A 201 16.62 -6.61 18.64
CA LEU A 201 16.71 -8.03 18.97
C LEU A 201 18.02 -8.64 18.46
N ALA A 202 18.47 -8.28 17.26
CA ALA A 202 19.73 -8.73 16.71
C ALA A 202 20.91 -8.32 17.62
N ARG A 203 20.93 -7.06 18.09
CA ARG A 203 21.96 -6.59 19.03
C ARG A 203 21.96 -7.40 20.33
N GLN A 204 20.78 -7.67 20.89
CA GLN A 204 20.63 -8.36 22.18
C GLN A 204 20.95 -9.85 22.10
N THR A 205 20.70 -10.50 20.96
CA THR A 205 20.85 -11.96 20.79
C THR A 205 22.17 -12.38 20.17
N SER A 206 22.78 -11.55 19.32
CA SER A 206 24.00 -11.88 18.55
C SER A 206 25.18 -10.94 18.83
N GLY A 207 24.98 -9.84 19.57
CA GLY A 207 26.01 -8.82 19.82
C GLY A 207 26.36 -7.96 18.60
N LEU A 208 25.72 -8.18 17.44
CA LEU A 208 25.95 -7.41 16.22
C LEU A 208 25.41 -5.99 16.37
N ARG A 209 26.32 -4.99 16.51
CA ARG A 209 25.95 -3.57 16.47
C ARG A 209 25.63 -3.16 15.03
N ARG A 210 24.35 -3.08 14.69
CA ARG A 210 23.88 -2.50 13.42
C ARG A 210 22.91 -1.34 13.65
N MET A 211 22.83 -0.42 12.68
CA MET A 211 21.89 0.69 12.70
C MET A 211 20.45 0.16 12.65
N GLY A 212 19.54 0.77 13.40
CA GLY A 212 18.14 0.31 13.53
C GLY A 212 17.30 0.38 12.25
N THR A 213 17.88 0.86 11.14
CA THR A 213 17.22 1.07 9.85
C THR A 213 17.52 -0.03 8.82
N GLU A 214 18.39 -1.01 9.12
CA GLU A 214 18.60 -2.15 8.22
C GLU A 214 17.39 -3.09 8.26
N ILE A 215 16.70 -3.23 7.12
CA ILE A 215 15.54 -4.12 6.93
C ILE A 215 15.99 -5.59 6.84
N ASP A 216 17.22 -5.84 6.39
CA ASP A 216 17.81 -7.18 6.24
C ASP A 216 19.09 -7.32 7.08
N ILE A 217 19.01 -8.11 8.14
CA ILE A 217 20.17 -8.43 8.99
C ILE A 217 20.80 -9.74 8.49
N LYS A 218 21.53 -9.63 7.38
CA LYS A 218 22.24 -10.76 6.75
C LYS A 218 23.16 -11.47 7.74
N GLY A 219 23.08 -12.81 7.75
CA GLY A 219 23.95 -13.70 8.53
C GLY A 219 23.36 -14.18 9.86
N LEU A 220 22.12 -13.78 10.21
CA LEU A 220 21.42 -14.33 11.37
C LEU A 220 20.69 -15.62 11.00
N GLU A 221 20.89 -16.67 11.79
CA GLU A 221 20.07 -17.88 11.75
C GLU A 221 18.83 -17.68 12.61
N SER A 222 17.71 -18.30 12.23
CA SER A 222 16.52 -18.36 13.09
C SER A 222 16.87 -19.05 14.41
N THR A 223 16.36 -18.54 15.53
CA THR A 223 16.67 -19.08 16.87
C THR A 223 15.40 -19.45 17.62
N LEU A 224 15.39 -20.61 18.25
CA LEU A 224 14.37 -21.06 19.17
C LEU A 224 14.92 -21.04 20.60
N TRP A 225 14.45 -20.10 21.41
CA TRP A 225 14.86 -19.93 22.79
C TRP A 225 13.91 -20.66 23.72
N ILE A 226 14.46 -21.52 24.57
CA ILE A 226 13.71 -22.33 25.52
C ILE A 226 14.32 -22.13 26.90
N LYS A 227 13.50 -21.68 27.85
CA LYS A 227 13.94 -21.35 29.21
C LYS A 227 14.34 -22.58 30.01
N GLN A 228 13.50 -23.61 30.03
CA GLN A 228 13.71 -24.83 30.83
C GLN A 228 13.20 -26.08 30.10
N ARG A 229 11.96 -26.06 29.64
CA ARG A 229 11.30 -27.19 29.00
C ARG A 229 10.56 -26.73 27.75
N ILE A 230 10.66 -27.52 26.68
CA ILE A 230 9.93 -27.30 25.42
C ILE A 230 8.42 -27.42 25.69
N PRO A 231 7.57 -26.60 25.06
CA PRO A 231 6.12 -26.77 25.07
C PRO A 231 5.73 -28.19 24.62
N GLU A 232 4.91 -28.90 25.40
CA GLU A 232 4.62 -30.32 25.14
C GLU A 232 3.97 -30.57 23.78
N SER A 233 3.15 -29.62 23.30
CA SER A 233 2.49 -29.76 22.00
C SER A 233 3.29 -29.17 20.84
N LEU A 234 4.51 -28.66 21.08
CA LEU A 234 5.38 -28.14 20.02
C LEU A 234 6.15 -29.27 19.32
N ASP A 235 5.76 -29.58 18.10
CA ASP A 235 6.46 -30.53 17.24
C ASP A 235 7.66 -29.85 16.54
N LEU A 236 8.86 -30.08 17.09
CA LEU A 236 10.11 -29.54 16.56
C LEU A 236 10.46 -30.07 15.16
N VAL A 237 10.00 -31.27 14.81
CA VAL A 237 10.26 -31.88 13.50
C VAL A 237 9.42 -31.17 12.45
N LYS A 238 8.11 -31.00 12.71
CA LYS A 238 7.24 -30.18 11.85
C LYS A 238 7.76 -28.76 11.74
N LEU A 239 8.15 -28.14 12.85
CA LEU A 239 8.70 -26.79 12.82
C LEU A 239 9.91 -26.71 11.89
N LYS A 240 10.90 -27.62 12.04
CA LYS A 240 12.10 -27.67 11.19
C LYS A 240 11.79 -27.92 9.71
N GLN A 241 10.79 -28.75 9.41
CA GLN A 241 10.35 -28.99 8.03
C GLN A 241 9.76 -27.74 7.37
N ARG A 242 9.13 -26.84 8.15
CA ARG A 242 8.50 -25.62 7.63
C ARG A 242 9.47 -24.45 7.54
N ILE A 243 10.22 -24.17 8.61
CA ILE A 243 11.09 -22.98 8.67
C ILE A 243 12.52 -23.22 8.20
N GLY A 244 12.90 -24.48 7.97
CA GLY A 244 14.28 -24.87 7.66
C GLY A 244 15.15 -25.02 8.91
N ALA A 245 16.45 -24.79 8.75
CA ALA A 245 17.40 -24.87 9.85
C ALA A 245 17.24 -23.69 10.82
N TYR A 246 17.28 -23.99 12.12
CA TYR A 246 17.28 -23.00 13.19
C TYR A 246 18.17 -23.50 14.34
N GLN A 247 18.70 -22.57 15.12
CA GLN A 247 19.48 -22.87 16.31
C GLN A 247 18.58 -23.00 17.53
N LEU A 248 18.91 -23.94 18.40
CA LEU A 248 18.20 -24.18 19.65
C LEU A 248 19.03 -23.59 20.80
N GLN A 249 18.43 -22.71 21.61
CA GLN A 249 19.09 -22.02 22.71
C GLN A 249 18.39 -22.36 24.03
N TRP A 250 19.07 -23.13 24.90
CA TRP A 250 18.56 -23.54 26.21
C TRP A 250 18.94 -22.56 27.31
N GLN A 251 18.43 -21.34 27.21
CA GLN A 251 18.67 -20.29 28.19
C GLN A 251 17.62 -19.18 28.03
N SER A 252 17.46 -18.35 29.07
CA SER A 252 16.70 -17.12 28.96
C SER A 252 17.48 -16.10 28.12
N PRO A 253 16.89 -15.50 27.08
CA PRO A 253 17.56 -14.45 26.34
C PRO A 253 17.70 -13.18 27.18
N GLY A 254 18.67 -12.32 26.83
CA GLY A 254 19.00 -11.09 27.55
C GLY A 254 17.96 -9.96 27.47
N PHE A 255 16.85 -10.17 26.77
CA PHE A 255 15.77 -9.20 26.63
C PHE A 255 14.55 -9.56 27.49
N GLY A 256 13.82 -8.56 27.97
CA GLY A 256 12.66 -8.77 28.86
C GLY A 256 11.45 -9.35 28.12
N ASN A 257 10.72 -10.25 28.77
CA ASN A 257 9.45 -10.80 28.30
C ASN A 257 8.61 -11.28 29.50
N ARG A 258 7.52 -10.59 29.82
CA ARG A 258 6.66 -10.92 30.96
C ARG A 258 5.98 -12.27 30.84
N GLN A 259 5.63 -12.70 29.63
CA GLN A 259 5.03 -14.00 29.37
C GLN A 259 6.01 -15.13 29.72
N ARG A 260 7.27 -14.97 29.33
CA ARG A 260 8.36 -15.88 29.76
C ARG A 260 8.60 -15.88 31.26
N ASP A 261 8.49 -14.73 31.91
CA ASP A 261 8.74 -14.62 33.35
C ASP A 261 7.71 -15.41 34.16
N VAL A 262 6.43 -15.35 33.77
CA VAL A 262 5.32 -16.05 34.46
C VAL A 262 5.18 -17.53 34.06
N SER A 263 5.75 -17.93 32.92
CA SER A 263 5.84 -19.32 32.49
C SER A 263 7.04 -20.00 33.16
N ALA A 264 6.78 -20.94 34.06
CA ALA A 264 7.83 -21.72 34.70
C ALA A 264 8.48 -22.69 33.70
N GLU A 265 7.64 -23.39 32.93
CA GLU A 265 8.01 -24.38 31.91
C GLU A 265 7.07 -24.28 30.70
N GLY A 266 7.44 -24.91 29.58
CA GLY A 266 6.56 -25.03 28.41
C GLY A 266 6.35 -23.74 27.62
N PHE A 267 7.36 -22.86 27.62
CA PHE A 267 7.38 -21.59 26.88
C PHE A 267 8.60 -21.55 25.97
N ALA A 268 8.39 -21.24 24.69
CA ALA A 268 9.46 -21.05 23.72
C ALA A 268 9.28 -19.75 22.92
N GLU A 269 10.39 -19.11 22.57
CA GLU A 269 10.42 -17.92 21.69
C GLU A 269 11.14 -18.26 20.39
N LEU A 270 10.41 -18.23 19.29
CA LEU A 270 10.95 -18.40 17.95
C LEU A 270 11.21 -17.03 17.34
N ILE A 271 12.48 -16.69 17.14
CA ILE A 271 12.90 -15.49 16.44
C ILE A 271 13.33 -15.90 15.04
N LEU A 272 12.50 -15.56 14.05
CA LEU A 272 12.73 -15.88 12.65
C LEU A 272 13.66 -14.85 12.01
N ASN A 273 14.60 -15.35 11.22
CA ASN A 273 15.29 -14.53 10.22
C ASN A 273 14.38 -14.25 9.02
N GLN A 274 14.79 -13.30 8.20
CA GLN A 274 14.00 -12.86 7.05
C GLN A 274 13.76 -14.00 6.05
N GLN A 275 14.77 -14.84 5.81
CA GLN A 275 14.66 -15.96 4.88
C GLN A 275 13.63 -17.00 5.33
N ALA A 276 13.61 -17.35 6.62
CA ALA A 276 12.65 -18.29 7.19
C ALA A 276 11.23 -17.72 7.17
N ALA A 277 11.07 -16.44 7.52
CA ALA A 277 9.78 -15.75 7.42
C ALA A 277 9.25 -15.73 5.97
N ARG A 278 10.10 -15.39 5.00
CA ARG A 278 9.78 -15.45 3.56
C ARG A 278 9.40 -16.86 3.11
N THR A 279 10.17 -17.86 3.54
CA THR A 279 9.92 -19.27 3.20
C THR A 279 8.53 -19.70 3.67
N LEU A 280 8.14 -19.35 4.90
CA LEU A 280 6.79 -19.62 5.41
C LEU A 280 5.71 -18.95 4.55
N LEU A 281 5.91 -17.68 4.19
CA LEU A 281 4.97 -16.92 3.36
C LEU A 281 4.76 -17.55 1.97
N PHE A 282 5.81 -18.08 1.35
CA PHE A 282 5.73 -18.65 0.00
C PHE A 282 5.39 -20.14 -0.02
N GLN A 283 5.57 -20.86 1.08
CA GLN A 283 5.15 -22.26 1.19
C GLN A 283 3.64 -22.43 1.34
N SER A 284 2.92 -21.41 1.82
CA SER A 284 1.47 -21.53 2.00
C SER A 284 0.74 -21.42 0.64
N SER A 285 0.16 -22.53 0.19
CA SER A 285 -0.81 -22.57 -0.92
C SER A 285 -2.10 -21.81 -0.61
N LEU A 286 -2.26 -21.39 0.65
CA LEU A 286 -3.34 -20.55 1.16
C LEU A 286 -3.37 -19.16 0.50
N LEU A 287 -2.30 -18.77 -0.20
CA LEU A 287 -2.13 -17.43 -0.75
C LEU A 287 -1.76 -17.51 -2.24
N THR A 288 -2.73 -17.17 -3.10
CA THR A 288 -2.68 -17.14 -4.57
C THR A 288 -1.44 -16.40 -5.12
N PRO A 289 -0.92 -16.74 -6.32
CA PRO A 289 0.05 -15.88 -7.01
C PRO A 289 -0.54 -14.49 -7.28
N LEU A 290 0.23 -13.43 -6.97
CA LEU A 290 -0.27 -12.04 -6.87
C LEU A 290 0.52 -11.03 -7.70
N VAL A 291 1.62 -11.45 -8.34
CA VAL A 291 2.41 -10.58 -9.23
C VAL A 291 2.19 -11.05 -10.65
N ASP A 292 1.45 -10.26 -11.41
CA ASP A 292 1.28 -10.50 -12.83
C ASP A 292 2.53 -9.99 -13.57
N THR A 293 3.12 -10.87 -14.38
CA THR A 293 4.22 -10.51 -15.26
C THR A 293 3.70 -10.39 -16.68
N PHE A 294 3.99 -9.26 -17.32
CA PHE A 294 3.69 -9.04 -18.73
C PHE A 294 4.98 -8.65 -19.47
N GLU A 295 5.33 -9.44 -20.48
CA GLU A 295 6.33 -9.09 -21.51
C GLU A 295 5.59 -9.04 -22.85
N GLN A 296 5.76 -7.97 -23.63
CA GLN A 296 5.09 -7.86 -24.93
C GLN A 296 5.96 -7.20 -25.99
N ASP A 297 6.06 -7.87 -27.14
CA ASP A 297 6.56 -7.36 -28.42
C ASP A 297 5.53 -6.47 -29.08
N LEU A 298 5.85 -5.17 -29.23
CA LEU A 298 5.27 -4.27 -30.22
C LEU A 298 6.13 -2.99 -30.29
N SER A 299 6.45 -2.59 -31.51
CA SER A 299 7.23 -1.39 -31.81
C SER A 299 6.35 -0.15 -31.78
N ILE A 300 6.76 0.81 -30.96
CA ILE A 300 6.35 2.22 -30.87
C ILE A 300 4.98 2.46 -30.20
N GLU A 301 5.01 3.32 -29.18
CA GLU A 301 3.87 4.00 -28.52
C GLU A 301 2.54 3.24 -28.54
N GLY A 302 2.38 2.29 -27.63
CA GLY A 302 1.13 1.56 -27.61
C GLY A 302 0.86 0.86 -26.31
N TYR A 303 1.68 -0.08 -25.86
CA TYR A 303 1.15 -0.94 -24.81
C TYR A 303 1.02 -0.25 -23.45
N LEU A 304 2.08 0.35 -22.89
CA LEU A 304 1.95 1.04 -21.60
C LEU A 304 1.06 2.28 -21.70
N GLN A 305 1.25 3.10 -22.73
CA GLN A 305 0.48 4.33 -22.90
C GLN A 305 -0.99 4.01 -23.18
N ASN A 306 -1.31 3.13 -24.14
CA ASN A 306 -2.69 2.74 -24.42
C ASN A 306 -3.28 1.95 -23.25
N TRP A 307 -2.54 1.11 -22.54
CA TRP A 307 -3.06 0.44 -21.34
C TRP A 307 -3.48 1.45 -20.27
N ILE A 308 -2.63 2.45 -19.98
CA ILE A 308 -2.97 3.54 -19.06
C ILE A 308 -4.16 4.34 -19.60
N LEU A 309 -4.15 4.68 -20.88
CA LEU A 309 -5.18 5.51 -21.49
C LEU A 309 -6.54 4.81 -21.63
N ASN A 310 -6.55 3.49 -21.84
CA ASN A 310 -7.75 2.66 -21.83
C ASN A 310 -8.36 2.54 -20.43
N SER A 311 -7.62 2.91 -19.38
CA SER A 311 -8.13 2.99 -18.02
C SER A 311 -9.12 4.15 -17.80
N LYS A 312 -9.43 4.98 -18.82
CA LYS A 312 -10.45 6.04 -18.73
C LYS A 312 -11.82 5.53 -18.24
N THR A 313 -12.20 4.32 -18.65
CA THR A 313 -13.45 3.65 -18.22
C THR A 313 -13.44 3.28 -16.74
N GLN A 314 -12.28 3.37 -16.08
CA GLN A 314 -12.04 2.97 -14.71
C GLN A 314 -12.01 4.16 -13.74
N ILE A 315 -12.40 5.35 -14.19
CA ILE A 315 -12.36 6.60 -13.43
C ILE A 315 -13.76 6.93 -12.92
N ALA A 316 -13.89 7.33 -11.66
CA ALA A 316 -15.16 7.75 -11.07
C ALA A 316 -15.68 9.01 -11.77
N GLY A 317 -16.84 8.90 -12.41
CA GLY A 317 -17.48 9.98 -13.15
C GLY A 317 -18.09 11.05 -12.22
N GLN A 318 -18.43 12.20 -12.81
CA GLN A 318 -19.11 13.30 -12.13
C GLN A 318 -20.44 12.83 -11.49
N GLY A 319 -20.67 13.19 -10.22
CA GLY A 319 -21.90 12.88 -9.48
C GLY A 319 -22.14 11.41 -9.20
N SER A 320 -21.16 10.54 -9.46
CA SER A 320 -21.30 9.09 -9.30
C SER A 320 -21.31 8.63 -7.84
N ASN A 321 -20.72 9.41 -6.92
CA ASN A 321 -20.45 9.06 -5.52
C ASN A 321 -19.70 7.71 -5.37
N LEU A 322 -18.91 7.32 -6.38
CA LEU A 322 -18.20 6.04 -6.39
C LEU A 322 -16.82 6.13 -5.71
N TYR A 323 -16.21 7.31 -5.61
CA TYR A 323 -14.90 7.48 -4.99
C TYR A 323 -14.99 7.25 -3.48
N GLN A 324 -14.15 6.36 -2.95
CA GLN A 324 -14.09 6.05 -1.53
C GLN A 324 -12.87 6.73 -0.91
N ALA A 325 -13.08 7.79 -0.12
CA ALA A 325 -11.96 8.45 0.56
C ALA A 325 -11.25 7.47 1.53
N PRO A 326 -9.92 7.36 1.49
CA PRO A 326 -9.19 6.47 2.39
C PRO A 326 -9.20 7.00 3.83
N ASP A 327 -9.24 6.11 4.81
CA ASP A 327 -8.96 6.47 6.20
C ASP A 327 -7.45 6.54 6.49
N LEU A 328 -7.08 7.15 7.63
CA LEU A 328 -5.67 7.34 7.98
C LEU A 328 -4.93 6.02 8.23
N GLY A 329 -5.62 4.97 8.70
CA GLY A 329 -5.05 3.64 8.89
C GLY A 329 -4.70 2.99 7.54
N GLN A 330 -5.58 3.10 6.55
CA GLN A 330 -5.34 2.67 5.18
C GLN A 330 -4.18 3.42 4.54
N LEU A 331 -4.10 4.75 4.73
CA LEU A 331 -2.98 5.56 4.25
C LEU A 331 -1.66 5.12 4.89
N LEU A 332 -1.63 4.94 6.22
CA LEU A 332 -0.42 4.51 6.92
C LEU A 332 0.00 3.09 6.52
N PHE A 333 -0.96 2.19 6.31
CA PHE A 333 -0.69 0.84 5.80
C PHE A 333 -0.08 0.89 4.40
N LEU A 334 -0.67 1.67 3.48
CA LEU A 334 -0.14 1.83 2.12
C LEU A 334 1.26 2.44 2.14
N ASP A 335 1.54 3.39 3.02
CA ASP A 335 2.86 3.97 3.19
C ASP A 335 3.89 2.90 3.62
N GLU A 336 3.66 2.27 4.77
CA GLU A 336 4.67 1.43 5.43
C GLU A 336 4.77 0.03 4.83
N GLN A 337 3.69 -0.50 4.23
CA GLN A 337 3.62 -1.89 3.76
C GLN A 337 3.65 -2.00 2.23
N VAL A 338 3.42 -0.90 1.50
CA VAL A 338 3.34 -0.91 0.03
C VAL A 338 4.33 0.06 -0.60
N PHE A 339 4.11 1.36 -0.51
CA PHE A 339 4.83 2.34 -1.31
C PHE A 339 6.29 2.51 -0.88
N THR A 340 6.58 2.62 0.42
CA THR A 340 7.96 2.76 0.89
C THR A 340 8.80 1.52 0.55
N PRO A 341 8.36 0.29 0.90
CA PRO A 341 9.09 -0.91 0.50
C PRO A 341 9.24 -1.06 -1.02
N LEU A 342 8.24 -0.64 -1.80
CA LEU A 342 8.32 -0.70 -3.26
C LEU A 342 9.40 0.22 -3.83
N LEU A 343 9.55 1.43 -3.28
CA LEU A 343 10.61 2.34 -3.68
C LEU A 343 11.99 1.83 -3.25
N ASP A 344 12.09 1.14 -2.12
CA ASP A 344 13.34 0.49 -1.72
C ASP A 344 13.73 -0.64 -2.68
N ILE A 345 12.78 -1.47 -3.11
CA ILE A 345 13.02 -2.48 -4.18
C ILE A 345 13.50 -1.81 -5.47
N VAL A 346 12.92 -0.68 -5.86
CA VAL A 346 13.37 0.08 -7.03
C VAL A 346 14.80 0.59 -6.85
N LYS A 347 15.14 1.15 -5.68
CA LYS A 347 16.51 1.61 -5.37
C LYS A 347 17.51 0.45 -5.42
N ASP A 348 17.18 -0.71 -4.86
CA ASP A 348 18.05 -1.89 -4.87
C ASP A 348 18.23 -2.44 -6.28
N TYR A 349 17.15 -2.48 -7.08
CA TYR A 349 17.25 -2.81 -8.50
C TYR A 349 18.16 -1.82 -9.25
N GLN A 350 18.11 -0.52 -8.96
CA GLN A 350 18.99 0.46 -9.59
C GLN A 350 20.47 0.23 -9.26
N GLN A 351 20.79 -0.39 -8.12
CA GLN A 351 22.16 -0.75 -7.77
C GLN A 351 22.60 -2.04 -8.47
N ILE A 352 21.73 -3.06 -8.50
CA ILE A 352 22.06 -4.41 -8.99
C ILE A 352 21.85 -4.54 -10.50
N GLN A 353 21.00 -3.70 -11.09
CA GLN A 353 20.58 -3.67 -12.49
C GLN A 353 19.97 -5.00 -12.99
N SER A 354 19.43 -5.82 -12.09
CA SER A 354 18.82 -7.10 -12.44
C SER A 354 17.79 -7.54 -11.39
N TRP A 355 16.82 -8.37 -11.82
CA TRP A 355 15.85 -8.98 -10.92
C TRP A 355 16.44 -10.24 -10.30
N THR A 356 16.98 -10.13 -9.09
CA THR A 356 17.43 -11.30 -8.34
C THR A 356 16.25 -12.03 -7.71
N PRO A 357 16.40 -13.32 -7.33
CA PRO A 357 15.36 -14.04 -6.60
C PRO A 357 14.92 -13.31 -5.32
N GLU A 358 15.85 -12.69 -4.59
CA GLU A 358 15.55 -11.95 -3.36
C GLU A 358 14.67 -10.72 -3.61
N LEU A 359 14.98 -9.94 -4.65
CA LEU A 359 14.16 -8.78 -5.03
C LEU A 359 12.76 -9.18 -5.51
N LEU A 360 12.66 -10.31 -6.21
CA LEU A 360 11.37 -10.85 -6.66
C LEU A 360 10.53 -11.33 -5.48
N ASP A 361 11.16 -11.92 -4.47
CA ASP A 361 10.49 -12.30 -3.23
C ASP A 361 10.02 -11.08 -2.44
N ASP A 362 10.84 -10.02 -2.33
CA ASP A 362 10.41 -8.76 -1.72
C ASP A 362 9.23 -8.14 -2.48
N LEU A 363 9.27 -8.13 -3.82
CA LEU A 363 8.18 -7.65 -4.63
C LEU A 363 6.88 -8.44 -4.40
N ARG A 364 6.97 -9.76 -4.21
CA ARG A 364 5.80 -10.61 -3.90
C ARG A 364 5.20 -10.28 -2.53
N ILE A 365 6.03 -9.96 -1.53
CA ILE A 365 5.57 -9.55 -0.20
C ILE A 365 4.83 -8.21 -0.30
N VAL A 366 5.41 -7.24 -1.00
CA VAL A 366 4.77 -5.94 -1.23
C VAL A 366 3.47 -6.08 -2.02
N ALA A 367 3.44 -6.94 -3.03
CA ALA A 367 2.23 -7.23 -3.82
C ALA A 367 1.12 -7.85 -2.96
N ARG A 368 1.46 -8.69 -1.97
CA ARG A 368 0.50 -9.22 -0.99
C ARG A 368 -0.12 -8.12 -0.15
N SER A 369 0.70 -7.21 0.37
CA SER A 369 0.22 -6.04 1.11
C SER A 369 -0.68 -5.16 0.24
N ALA A 370 -0.30 -4.91 -1.01
CA ALA A 370 -1.10 -4.15 -1.97
C ALA A 370 -2.46 -4.82 -2.24
N ALA A 371 -2.50 -6.15 -2.35
CA ALA A 371 -3.74 -6.90 -2.60
C ALA A 371 -4.76 -6.83 -1.46
N ILE A 372 -4.33 -6.64 -0.21
CA ILE A 372 -5.23 -6.38 0.93
C ILE A 372 -6.00 -5.07 0.69
N MET A 373 -5.36 -4.10 0.03
CA MET A 373 -5.95 -2.81 -0.34
C MET A 373 -6.67 -2.81 -1.69
N GLY A 374 -6.82 -3.97 -2.33
CA GLY A 374 -7.43 -4.08 -3.65
C GLY A 374 -6.51 -3.66 -4.80
N TYR A 375 -5.22 -3.43 -4.55
CA TYR A 375 -4.22 -3.16 -5.58
C TYR A 375 -3.57 -4.46 -6.10
N GLN A 376 -3.16 -4.44 -7.36
CA GLN A 376 -2.21 -5.38 -7.95
C GLN A 376 -0.92 -4.65 -8.32
N ILE A 377 0.19 -5.39 -8.27
CA ILE A 377 1.47 -4.92 -8.77
C ILE A 377 1.80 -5.72 -10.02
N ILE A 378 1.92 -4.99 -11.12
CA ILE A 378 2.21 -5.54 -12.44
C ILE A 378 3.65 -5.22 -12.79
N ARG A 379 4.44 -6.26 -13.10
CA ARG A 379 5.78 -6.07 -13.65
C ARG A 379 5.69 -6.07 -15.16
N TYR A 380 5.99 -4.92 -15.75
CA TYR A 380 5.92 -4.72 -17.18
C TYR A 380 7.30 -4.47 -17.77
N ARG A 381 7.68 -5.25 -18.78
CA ARG A 381 8.87 -5.01 -19.58
C ARG A 381 8.48 -4.66 -21.01
N HIS A 382 8.88 -3.49 -21.45
CA HIS A 382 8.68 -3.07 -22.82
C HIS A 382 9.68 -3.82 -23.72
N SER A 383 9.20 -4.63 -24.67
CA SER A 383 10.05 -5.37 -25.63
C SER A 383 11.09 -4.51 -26.36
N THR A 384 10.63 -3.47 -27.06
CA THR A 384 11.49 -2.69 -27.96
C THR A 384 12.55 -1.90 -27.20
N THR A 385 12.14 -1.17 -26.16
CA THR A 385 13.06 -0.32 -25.38
C THR A 385 13.76 -1.06 -24.25
N LEU A 386 13.36 -2.31 -23.98
CA LEU A 386 13.78 -3.14 -22.84
C LEU A 386 13.61 -2.47 -21.46
N ARG A 387 12.81 -1.41 -21.39
CA ARG A 387 12.56 -0.64 -20.16
C ARG A 387 11.63 -1.43 -19.24
N ASN A 388 11.99 -1.45 -17.96
CA ASN A 388 11.22 -2.12 -16.90
C ASN A 388 10.38 -1.11 -16.11
N TYR A 389 9.15 -1.50 -15.82
CA TYR A 389 8.19 -0.73 -15.07
C TYR A 389 7.52 -1.61 -14.01
N LEU A 390 7.14 -0.98 -12.89
CA LEU A 390 6.20 -1.51 -11.93
C LEU A 390 4.95 -0.64 -11.98
N ILE A 391 3.80 -1.26 -12.19
CA ILE A 391 2.50 -0.58 -12.26
C ILE A 391 1.68 -1.03 -11.05
N ILE A 392 1.15 -0.07 -10.31
CA ILE A 392 0.28 -0.28 -9.16
C ILE A 392 -1.10 0.22 -9.54
N ALA A 393 -2.03 -0.70 -9.73
CA ALA A 393 -3.39 -0.42 -10.21
C ALA A 393 -4.40 -1.25 -9.43
N GLU A 394 -5.63 -0.75 -9.30
CA GLU A 394 -6.69 -1.51 -8.61
C GLU A 394 -7.05 -2.78 -9.42
N GLN A 395 -7.25 -3.89 -8.71
CA GLN A 395 -7.55 -5.20 -9.29
C GLN A 395 -8.88 -5.19 -10.03
N GLU A 396 -8.93 -5.88 -11.17
CA GLU A 396 -10.18 -6.13 -11.89
C GLU A 396 -11.02 -7.18 -11.14
N GLY A 397 -12.35 -7.07 -11.22
CA GLY A 397 -13.28 -7.99 -10.55
C GLY A 397 -13.47 -7.77 -9.04
N ARG A 398 -12.73 -6.83 -8.42
CA ARG A 398 -13.00 -6.35 -7.05
C ARG A 398 -13.70 -4.99 -7.07
N GLN A 399 -14.38 -4.66 -5.97
CA GLN A 399 -14.98 -3.34 -5.81
C GLN A 399 -13.88 -2.27 -5.77
N ARG A 400 -13.91 -1.37 -6.76
CA ARG A 400 -12.96 -0.27 -6.87
C ARG A 400 -13.26 0.85 -5.89
N ARG A 401 -12.19 1.45 -5.38
CA ARG A 401 -12.17 2.62 -4.50
C ARG A 401 -11.83 3.90 -5.24
N TYR A 402 -11.31 3.78 -6.47
CA TYR A 402 -10.95 4.88 -7.37
C TYR A 402 -9.76 5.70 -6.86
N TRP A 403 -8.77 5.01 -6.31
CA TRP A 403 -7.58 5.61 -5.68
C TRP A 403 -6.45 5.97 -6.64
N GLY A 404 -6.58 5.61 -7.91
CA GLY A 404 -5.63 5.97 -8.96
C GLY A 404 -4.68 4.84 -9.35
N THR A 405 -3.89 5.12 -10.38
CA THR A 405 -2.85 4.24 -10.93
C THR A 405 -1.49 4.91 -10.82
N TYR A 406 -0.49 4.14 -10.40
CA TYR A 406 0.88 4.62 -10.21
C TYR A 406 1.83 3.77 -11.03
N VAL A 407 2.79 4.41 -11.69
CA VAL A 407 3.79 3.73 -12.53
C VAL A 407 5.17 4.17 -12.09
N LEU A 408 6.03 3.22 -11.82
CA LEU A 408 7.44 3.43 -11.47
C LEU A 408 8.31 2.86 -12.58
N ARG A 409 9.25 3.66 -13.07
CA ARG A 409 10.28 3.19 -14.00
C ARG A 409 11.48 2.70 -13.18
N VAL A 410 11.73 1.39 -13.23
CA VAL A 410 12.68 0.74 -12.30
C VAL A 410 14.13 1.15 -12.59
N ALA A 411 14.48 1.32 -13.87
CA ALA A 411 15.81 1.75 -14.31
C ALA A 411 15.88 3.25 -14.70
N ALA A 412 15.03 4.10 -14.10
CA ALA A 412 14.99 5.52 -14.42
C ALA A 412 16.31 6.24 -14.10
N LYS A 413 16.66 7.21 -14.96
CA LYS A 413 17.83 8.08 -14.75
C LYS A 413 17.47 9.55 -14.56
N GLN A 414 16.24 9.94 -14.92
CA GLN A 414 15.82 11.34 -14.89
C GLN A 414 14.89 11.60 -13.69
N PRO A 415 15.17 12.61 -12.87
CA PRO A 415 14.46 12.85 -11.61
C PRO A 415 13.19 13.69 -11.83
N TYR A 416 12.30 13.21 -12.72
CA TYR A 416 11.00 13.81 -12.95
C TYR A 416 9.87 12.87 -12.54
N VAL A 417 8.81 13.41 -11.97
CA VAL A 417 7.55 12.71 -11.72
C VAL A 417 6.44 13.46 -12.45
N VAL A 418 5.62 12.75 -13.21
CA VAL A 418 4.47 13.35 -13.88
C VAL A 418 3.19 13.00 -13.13
N GLN A 419 2.35 14.00 -12.88
CA GLN A 419 1.10 13.90 -12.15
C GLN A 419 -0.06 14.32 -13.05
N ILE A 420 -1.11 13.52 -13.03
CA ILE A 420 -2.35 13.74 -13.78
C ILE A 420 -3.50 13.60 -12.79
N PRO A 421 -3.79 14.66 -12.00
CA PRO A 421 -4.74 14.55 -10.91
C PRO A 421 -6.20 14.53 -11.37
N ARG A 422 -6.52 15.10 -12.54
CA ARG A 422 -7.90 15.30 -13.02
C ARG A 422 -8.11 14.80 -14.46
N PRO A 423 -7.83 13.52 -14.76
CA PRO A 423 -7.75 13.00 -16.13
C PRO A 423 -9.03 13.14 -16.97
N LEU A 424 -10.22 13.04 -16.38
CA LEU A 424 -11.49 13.22 -17.12
C LEU A 424 -11.96 14.68 -17.18
N TYR A 425 -11.70 15.46 -16.13
CA TYR A 425 -12.21 16.83 -16.04
C TYR A 425 -11.39 17.79 -16.90
N GLU A 426 -10.07 17.61 -16.92
CA GLU A 426 -9.15 18.42 -17.70
C GLU A 426 -8.86 17.72 -19.03
N VAL A 427 -9.82 17.83 -19.97
CA VAL A 427 -9.83 17.14 -21.28
C VAL A 427 -8.43 17.11 -21.92
N ASN A 428 -7.97 15.97 -22.41
CA ASN A 428 -6.67 15.79 -23.10
C ASN A 428 -5.41 16.12 -22.27
N SER A 429 -5.52 16.55 -21.00
CA SER A 429 -4.35 16.69 -20.10
C SER A 429 -3.79 15.32 -19.69
N PHE A 430 -4.64 14.28 -19.76
CA PHE A 430 -4.26 12.90 -19.47
C PHE A 430 -3.30 12.35 -20.53
N GLU A 431 -3.68 12.45 -21.80
CA GLU A 431 -2.89 12.02 -22.95
C GLU A 431 -1.56 12.76 -23.02
N TYR A 432 -1.59 14.08 -22.85
CA TYR A 432 -0.37 14.87 -22.78
C TYR A 432 0.54 14.42 -21.63
N GLY A 433 0.00 14.23 -20.42
CA GLY A 433 0.81 13.80 -19.27
C GLY A 433 1.44 12.41 -19.46
N VAL A 434 0.72 11.47 -20.07
CA VAL A 434 1.23 10.14 -20.40
C VAL A 434 2.35 10.23 -21.46
N SER A 435 2.17 11.05 -22.49
CA SER A 435 3.19 11.31 -23.52
C SER A 435 4.44 11.94 -22.89
N LEU A 436 4.26 12.98 -22.07
CA LEU A 436 5.34 13.68 -21.37
C LEU A 436 6.17 12.73 -20.50
N PHE A 437 5.53 11.82 -19.76
CA PHE A 437 6.21 10.81 -18.94
C PHE A 437 7.19 9.95 -19.77
N GLY A 438 6.79 9.57 -20.98
CA GLY A 438 7.66 8.88 -21.93
C GLY A 438 8.79 9.77 -22.45
N ARG A 439 8.44 10.98 -22.88
CA ARG A 439 9.33 11.97 -23.51
C ARG A 439 10.50 12.38 -22.63
N ILE A 440 10.23 12.71 -21.36
CA ILE A 440 11.28 13.15 -20.41
C ILE A 440 11.92 11.98 -19.66
N ASN A 441 11.55 10.74 -19.98
CA ASN A 441 12.00 9.52 -19.31
C ASN A 441 11.86 9.59 -17.78
N ALA A 442 10.72 10.13 -17.31
CA ALA A 442 10.42 10.35 -15.91
C ALA A 442 10.50 9.06 -15.07
N THR A 443 10.82 9.22 -13.79
CA THR A 443 10.95 8.11 -12.84
C THR A 443 9.60 7.56 -12.38
N ALA A 444 8.57 8.41 -12.34
CA ALA A 444 7.23 8.00 -11.94
C ALA A 444 6.14 8.75 -12.71
N LEU A 445 4.99 8.10 -12.83
CA LEU A 445 3.74 8.67 -13.34
C LEU A 445 2.62 8.36 -12.35
N MET A 446 1.79 9.35 -12.06
CA MET A 446 0.66 9.27 -11.15
C MET A 446 -0.61 9.70 -11.89
N VAL A 447 -1.62 8.84 -11.92
CA VAL A 447 -2.90 9.11 -12.59
C VAL A 447 -4.01 8.98 -11.57
N GLY A 448 -4.75 10.07 -11.32
CA GLY A 448 -5.95 10.04 -10.49
C GLY A 448 -7.03 9.16 -11.12
N ALA A 449 -7.88 8.52 -10.31
CA ALA A 449 -9.00 7.72 -10.85
C ALA A 449 -10.36 8.35 -10.51
N THR A 450 -10.43 9.67 -10.37
CA THR A 450 -11.66 10.36 -9.99
C THR A 450 -11.84 11.71 -10.66
N HIS A 451 -13.09 12.07 -10.92
CA HIS A 451 -13.51 13.41 -11.29
C HIS A 451 -13.59 14.30 -10.03
N PRO A 452 -13.21 15.59 -10.06
CA PRO A 452 -13.26 16.47 -8.87
C PRO A 452 -14.63 16.49 -8.17
N TYR A 453 -15.70 16.49 -8.97
CA TYR A 453 -17.09 16.44 -8.52
C TYR A 453 -17.69 15.02 -8.55
N ALA A 454 -16.89 13.96 -8.42
CA ALA A 454 -17.42 12.60 -8.32
C ALA A 454 -18.25 12.43 -7.04
N ASN A 455 -17.75 12.97 -5.93
CA ASN A 455 -18.46 13.02 -4.65
C ASN A 455 -19.01 14.43 -4.39
N VAL A 456 -20.17 14.51 -3.75
CA VAL A 456 -20.86 15.78 -3.44
C VAL A 456 -20.11 16.62 -2.38
N ASP A 457 -19.28 15.98 -1.56
CA ASP A 457 -18.55 16.59 -0.44
C ASP A 457 -17.11 17.02 -0.79
N ASN A 458 -16.76 17.06 -2.09
CA ASN A 458 -15.42 17.39 -2.62
C ASN A 458 -14.28 16.46 -2.21
N THR A 459 -14.54 15.35 -1.51
CA THR A 459 -13.50 14.37 -1.13
C THR A 459 -12.81 13.72 -2.33
N ALA A 460 -13.43 13.81 -3.50
CA ALA A 460 -12.92 13.31 -4.77
C ALA A 460 -11.94 14.27 -5.48
N ASP A 461 -11.82 15.53 -5.08
CA ASP A 461 -10.90 16.46 -5.74
C ASP A 461 -9.49 16.34 -5.18
N LEU A 462 -8.61 15.66 -5.92
CA LEU A 462 -7.28 15.30 -5.45
C LEU A 462 -6.32 16.48 -5.27
N VAL A 463 -6.63 17.65 -5.85
CA VAL A 463 -5.80 18.86 -5.75
C VAL A 463 -6.34 19.88 -4.75
N ASP A 464 -7.57 19.68 -4.26
CA ASP A 464 -8.19 20.57 -3.27
C ASP A 464 -7.34 20.61 -1.99
N LEU A 465 -7.11 21.81 -1.48
CA LEU A 465 -6.29 22.06 -0.30
C LEU A 465 -6.90 21.45 0.97
N ASP A 466 -8.21 21.33 1.01
CA ASP A 466 -8.91 20.70 2.14
C ASP A 466 -8.85 19.16 2.05
N ASN A 467 -8.57 18.61 0.86
CA ASN A 467 -8.44 17.18 0.62
C ASN A 467 -6.98 16.70 0.71
N THR A 468 -6.40 16.74 1.91
CA THR A 468 -5.02 16.26 2.14
C THR A 468 -4.92 14.74 2.25
N ALA A 469 -6.02 14.05 2.56
CA ALA A 469 -6.07 12.61 2.83
C ALA A 469 -6.54 11.81 1.60
N SER A 470 -5.63 11.64 0.62
CA SER A 470 -5.86 10.78 -0.55
C SER A 470 -4.63 9.90 -0.82
N VAL A 471 -4.84 8.74 -1.46
CA VAL A 471 -3.72 7.87 -1.87
C VAL A 471 -2.81 8.59 -2.87
N PHE A 472 -3.37 9.46 -3.71
CA PHE A 472 -2.62 10.28 -4.66
C PHE A 472 -1.67 11.24 -3.93
N ASN A 473 -2.15 11.93 -2.90
CA ASN A 473 -1.33 12.81 -2.08
C ASN A 473 -0.31 12.04 -1.26
N LEU A 474 -0.67 10.87 -0.72
CA LEU A 474 0.26 9.99 -0.02
C LEU A 474 1.42 9.57 -0.92
N PHE A 475 1.15 9.06 -2.13
CA PHE A 475 2.21 8.62 -3.03
C PHE A 475 3.15 9.76 -3.43
N ASN A 476 2.61 10.98 -3.64
CA ASN A 476 3.42 12.20 -3.82
C ASN A 476 4.37 12.44 -2.64
N GLN A 477 3.86 12.34 -1.40
CA GLN A 477 4.67 12.52 -0.19
C GLN A 477 5.75 11.45 -0.06
N VAL A 478 5.41 10.19 -0.31
CA VAL A 478 6.35 9.06 -0.24
C VAL A 478 7.48 9.24 -1.26
N LEU A 479 7.19 9.60 -2.52
CA LEU A 479 8.22 9.88 -3.52
C LEU A 479 9.18 11.00 -3.08
N LEU A 480 8.62 12.11 -2.59
CA LEU A 480 9.40 13.26 -2.12
C LEU A 480 10.28 12.91 -0.91
N ARG A 481 9.72 12.18 0.07
CA ARG A 481 10.42 11.73 1.28
C ARG A 481 11.53 10.73 0.95
N GLU A 482 11.25 9.73 0.13
CA GLU A 482 12.18 8.64 -0.18
C GLU A 482 13.31 9.07 -1.12
N ALA A 483 13.13 10.15 -1.87
CA ALA A 483 14.20 10.80 -2.61
C ALA A 483 15.22 11.52 -1.71
N LYS A 484 14.94 11.71 -0.40
CA LYS A 484 15.84 12.36 0.57
C LYS A 484 16.33 13.72 0.04
N SER A 485 17.64 13.92 -0.07
CA SER A 485 18.25 15.15 -0.61
C SER A 485 18.54 15.09 -2.12
N GLN A 486 18.19 14.01 -2.81
CA GLN A 486 18.39 13.89 -4.27
C GLN A 486 17.46 14.84 -5.01
N PRO A 487 17.92 15.52 -6.09
CA PRO A 487 17.05 16.33 -6.93
C PRO A 487 15.83 15.54 -7.40
N LEU A 488 14.64 16.14 -7.34
CA LEU A 488 13.41 15.57 -7.92
C LEU A 488 12.45 16.71 -8.25
N MET A 489 11.90 16.69 -9.47
CA MET A 489 10.93 17.67 -9.95
C MET A 489 9.59 17.01 -10.20
N MET A 490 8.56 17.49 -9.50
CA MET A 490 7.17 17.05 -9.66
C MET A 490 6.50 17.93 -10.71
N LEU A 491 5.86 17.33 -11.71
CA LEU A 491 5.21 18.01 -12.84
C LEU A 491 3.73 17.69 -12.85
N SER A 492 2.87 18.67 -12.62
CA SER A 492 1.42 18.50 -12.72
C SER A 492 0.93 18.89 -14.12
N SER A 493 0.39 17.93 -14.86
CA SER A 493 -0.28 18.17 -16.13
C SER A 493 -1.69 18.69 -15.85
N ARG A 494 -1.95 19.96 -16.19
CA ARG A 494 -3.22 20.64 -15.93
C ARG A 494 -3.72 21.36 -17.18
N ALA A 495 -5.02 21.64 -17.23
CA ALA A 495 -5.61 22.37 -18.35
C ALA A 495 -6.07 23.76 -17.92
N PHE A 496 -5.88 24.75 -18.80
CA PHE A 496 -6.60 26.01 -18.70
C PHE A 496 -7.61 26.18 -19.85
N GLY A 497 -8.64 26.99 -19.58
CA GLY A 497 -9.69 27.33 -20.52
C GLY A 497 -9.73 28.83 -20.81
N TYR A 498 -10.53 29.20 -21.81
CA TYR A 498 -10.80 30.59 -22.15
C TYR A 498 -11.50 31.30 -20.98
N ARG A 499 -11.00 32.47 -20.61
CA ARG A 499 -11.55 33.33 -19.56
C ARG A 499 -12.04 34.64 -20.20
N PRO A 500 -13.35 34.93 -20.20
CA PRO A 500 -13.89 36.11 -20.88
C PRO A 500 -13.48 37.43 -20.23
N ASP A 501 -13.06 37.40 -18.96
CA ASP A 501 -12.59 38.53 -18.18
C ASP A 501 -11.11 38.89 -18.44
N ARG A 502 -10.40 38.15 -19.30
CA ARG A 502 -8.94 38.27 -19.46
C ARG A 502 -8.48 38.15 -20.91
N PRO A 503 -7.35 38.78 -21.28
CA PRO A 503 -6.72 38.57 -22.58
C PRO A 503 -6.33 37.10 -22.76
N ALA A 504 -6.54 36.59 -23.97
CA ALA A 504 -6.12 35.25 -24.35
C ALA A 504 -4.60 35.20 -24.48
N THR A 505 -3.97 34.18 -23.89
CA THR A 505 -2.55 33.91 -24.11
C THR A 505 -2.35 33.18 -25.44
N ASP A 506 -1.26 33.49 -26.15
CA ASP A 506 -0.81 32.77 -27.34
C ASP A 506 0.13 31.60 -27.02
N ALA A 507 0.40 31.38 -25.74
CA ALA A 507 1.23 30.28 -25.25
C ALA A 507 0.49 28.93 -25.36
N ASP A 508 1.23 27.90 -25.76
CA ASP A 508 0.78 26.52 -25.72
C ASP A 508 0.78 25.98 -24.28
N ILE A 509 1.77 26.42 -23.50
CA ILE A 509 1.96 26.04 -22.10
C ILE A 509 2.28 27.26 -21.25
N ILE A 510 1.57 27.45 -20.14
CA ILE A 510 2.04 28.31 -19.04
C ILE A 510 2.77 27.42 -18.03
N LEU A 511 4.07 27.65 -17.86
CA LEU A 511 4.91 26.94 -16.90
C LEU A 511 4.93 27.73 -15.59
N ALA A 512 4.21 27.23 -14.58
CA ALA A 512 4.18 27.78 -13.23
C ALA A 512 5.11 26.98 -12.32
N LEU A 513 6.05 27.66 -11.66
CA LEU A 513 7.01 27.06 -10.74
C LEU A 513 6.67 27.39 -9.30
N GLU A 514 7.12 26.54 -8.38
CA GLU A 514 6.91 26.70 -6.93
C GLU A 514 7.52 27.99 -6.38
N SER A 515 8.59 28.47 -7.02
CA SER A 515 9.28 29.72 -6.70
C SER A 515 8.49 30.97 -7.11
N GLY A 516 7.36 30.80 -7.80
CA GLY A 516 6.54 31.90 -8.30
C GLY A 516 7.13 32.50 -9.58
N VAL A 517 7.16 33.83 -9.64
CA VAL A 517 7.72 34.58 -10.78
C VAL A 517 9.24 34.49 -10.73
N VAL A 518 9.83 33.90 -11.76
CA VAL A 518 11.28 33.71 -11.88
C VAL A 518 11.78 34.09 -13.26
N GLU A 519 13.01 34.60 -13.31
CA GLU A 519 13.70 34.83 -14.58
C GLU A 519 14.37 33.55 -15.10
N LEU A 520 14.60 33.47 -16.41
CA LEU A 520 15.26 32.32 -17.07
C LEU A 520 16.61 31.94 -16.41
N GLN A 521 17.34 32.93 -15.89
CA GLN A 521 18.65 32.72 -15.28
C GLN A 521 18.54 31.98 -13.94
N GLU A 522 17.45 32.21 -13.20
CA GLU A 522 17.15 31.68 -11.87
C GLU A 522 16.57 30.25 -11.91
N LEU A 523 16.21 29.75 -13.09
CA LEU A 523 15.73 28.40 -13.26
C LEU A 523 16.78 27.37 -12.80
N THR A 524 16.33 26.38 -12.04
CA THR A 524 17.15 25.22 -11.67
C THR A 524 17.52 24.41 -12.91
N THR A 525 18.54 23.54 -12.79
CA THR A 525 18.93 22.65 -13.89
C THR A 525 17.76 21.81 -14.40
N LEU A 526 16.90 21.31 -13.51
CA LEU A 526 15.74 20.50 -13.91
C LEU A 526 14.69 21.33 -14.64
N SER A 527 14.45 22.56 -14.21
CA SER A 527 13.51 23.47 -14.87
C SER A 527 14.01 23.93 -16.24
N LYS A 528 15.32 24.21 -16.37
CA LYS A 528 15.95 24.55 -17.66
C LYS A 528 15.84 23.40 -18.64
N ASN A 529 16.22 22.18 -18.23
CA ASN A 529 16.11 21.00 -19.06
C ASN A 529 14.67 20.72 -19.50
N LEU A 530 13.69 20.92 -18.61
CA LEU A 530 12.27 20.77 -18.95
C LEU A 530 11.86 21.79 -20.02
N LEU A 531 12.19 23.08 -19.82
CA LEU A 531 11.87 24.14 -20.77
C LEU A 531 12.47 23.83 -22.15
N GLU A 532 13.74 23.45 -22.20
CA GLU A 532 14.42 23.07 -23.45
C GLU A 532 13.74 21.91 -24.17
N ILE A 533 13.29 20.87 -23.43
CA ILE A 533 12.58 19.73 -24.03
C ILE A 533 11.24 20.19 -24.62
N LEU A 534 10.49 21.02 -23.90
CA LEU A 534 9.19 21.51 -24.37
C LEU A 534 9.33 22.40 -25.61
N GLU A 535 10.34 23.28 -25.64
CA GLU A 535 10.62 24.13 -26.80
C GLU A 535 11.14 23.34 -28.00
N GLN A 536 11.94 22.28 -27.78
CA GLN A 536 12.37 21.35 -28.83
C GLN A 536 11.20 20.59 -29.46
N ASP A 537 10.13 20.35 -28.70
CA ASP A 537 8.89 19.77 -29.20
C ASP A 537 8.03 20.81 -29.98
N GLY A 538 8.55 22.02 -30.19
CA GLY A 538 7.94 23.09 -30.97
C GLY A 538 6.87 23.89 -30.21
N LEU A 539 6.83 23.76 -28.88
CA LEU A 539 5.79 24.37 -28.05
C LEU A 539 6.17 25.78 -27.63
N LYS A 540 5.22 26.70 -27.70
CA LYS A 540 5.37 28.04 -27.12
C LYS A 540 5.14 28.00 -25.62
N VAL A 541 6.23 28.00 -24.85
CA VAL A 541 6.16 28.00 -23.38
C VAL A 541 6.29 29.42 -22.84
N LYS A 542 5.35 29.84 -21.99
CA LYS A 542 5.41 31.10 -21.24
C LYS A 542 5.63 30.81 -19.76
N LEU A 543 6.66 31.39 -19.16
CA LEU A 543 6.84 31.34 -17.70
C LEU A 543 5.76 32.20 -17.02
N LEU A 544 5.27 31.75 -15.87
CA LEU A 544 4.35 32.53 -15.06
C LEU A 544 5.05 33.81 -14.57
N ASP A 545 4.50 34.96 -14.96
CA ASP A 545 5.09 36.29 -14.75
C ASP A 545 4.21 37.23 -13.91
N GLY A 546 3.01 36.78 -13.51
CA GLY A 546 2.05 37.59 -12.75
C GLY A 546 1.27 38.62 -13.59
N SER A 547 1.42 38.60 -14.92
CA SER A 547 0.60 39.39 -15.83
C SER A 547 -0.87 38.97 -15.75
N ILE A 548 -1.78 39.82 -16.26
CA ILE A 548 -3.23 39.54 -16.27
C ILE A 548 -3.54 38.20 -16.98
N GLU A 549 -2.73 37.84 -17.99
CA GLU A 549 -2.84 36.57 -18.72
C GLU A 549 -2.50 35.34 -17.88
N THR A 550 -1.51 35.44 -16.98
CA THR A 550 -0.97 34.30 -16.20
C THR A 550 -1.50 34.22 -14.77
N GLN A 551 -2.22 35.26 -14.31
CA GLN A 551 -2.82 35.29 -12.97
C GLN A 551 -3.79 34.11 -12.76
N GLY A 552 -3.81 33.51 -11.57
CA GLY A 552 -4.70 32.39 -11.25
C GLY A 552 -4.26 31.04 -11.83
N TYR A 553 -3.02 30.96 -12.34
CA TYR A 553 -2.36 29.73 -12.77
C TYR A 553 -1.15 29.39 -11.86
N GLU A 554 -1.18 29.86 -10.61
CA GLU A 554 -0.12 29.61 -9.64
C GLU A 554 -0.16 28.19 -9.05
N VAL A 555 1.02 27.72 -8.64
CA VAL A 555 1.21 26.39 -8.01
C VAL A 555 0.50 26.24 -6.66
N SER A 556 0.31 27.34 -5.92
CA SER A 556 -0.21 27.35 -4.54
C SER A 556 -1.63 26.79 -4.38
N SER A 557 -2.32 26.54 -5.49
CA SER A 557 -3.68 25.98 -5.52
C SER A 557 -3.73 24.45 -5.37
N SER A 558 -2.57 23.77 -5.28
CA SER A 558 -2.47 22.30 -5.26
C SER A 558 -2.02 21.76 -3.90
N ALA A 559 -2.76 20.81 -3.31
CA ALA A 559 -2.40 20.17 -2.04
C ALA A 559 -1.00 19.54 -2.05
N GLN A 560 -0.58 19.00 -3.20
CA GLN A 560 0.71 18.32 -3.39
C GLN A 560 1.91 19.23 -3.13
N TYR A 561 1.77 20.53 -3.41
CA TYR A 561 2.83 21.52 -3.22
C TYR A 561 3.18 21.72 -1.74
N TYR A 562 2.22 21.59 -0.82
CA TYR A 562 2.45 21.90 0.59
C TYR A 562 3.50 21.00 1.26
N TYR A 563 3.61 19.73 0.83
CA TYR A 563 4.61 18.82 1.36
C TYR A 563 6.03 19.15 0.88
N LEU A 564 6.17 19.87 -0.24
CA LEU A 564 7.48 20.27 -0.78
C LEU A 564 8.30 21.06 0.24
N LYS A 565 7.63 21.88 1.06
CA LYS A 565 8.26 22.70 2.13
C LYS A 565 8.94 21.87 3.22
N ALA A 566 8.57 20.59 3.36
CA ALA A 566 9.17 19.66 4.31
C ALA A 566 10.34 18.87 3.70
N THR A 567 10.79 19.24 2.49
CA THR A 567 11.81 18.50 1.73
C THR A 567 12.92 19.41 1.22
N GLU A 568 14.05 18.81 0.86
CA GLU A 568 15.24 19.52 0.36
C GLU A 568 15.53 19.14 -1.09
N ASN A 569 16.02 20.08 -1.89
CA ASN A 569 16.37 19.89 -3.31
C ASN A 569 15.20 19.31 -4.14
N LYS A 570 14.00 19.83 -3.96
CA LYS A 570 12.80 19.43 -4.70
C LYS A 570 12.20 20.63 -5.41
N ASN A 571 11.69 20.41 -6.62
CA ASN A 571 11.00 21.42 -7.42
C ASN A 571 9.57 20.93 -7.74
N PHE A 572 8.65 21.85 -7.96
CA PHE A 572 7.27 21.53 -8.32
C PHE A 572 6.77 22.50 -9.38
N ALA A 573 6.42 21.97 -10.55
CA ALA A 573 5.84 22.75 -11.62
C ALA A 573 4.43 22.31 -11.95
N VAL A 574 3.61 23.28 -12.38
CA VAL A 574 2.34 23.02 -13.05
C VAL A 574 2.49 23.42 -14.51
N LEU A 575 2.18 22.49 -15.41
CA LEU A 575 2.10 22.71 -16.85
C LEU A 575 0.63 22.97 -17.19
N TRP A 576 0.26 24.24 -17.34
CA TRP A 576 -1.08 24.63 -17.75
C TRP A 576 -1.16 24.62 -19.27
N LEU A 577 -1.91 23.68 -19.82
CA LEU A 577 -1.98 23.42 -21.26
C LEU A 577 -3.15 24.16 -21.92
N SER A 578 -2.86 24.83 -23.04
CA SER A 578 -3.86 25.56 -23.81
C SER A 578 -4.87 24.61 -24.49
N PRO A 579 -6.11 25.05 -24.76
CA PRO A 579 -7.08 24.24 -25.49
C PRO A 579 -6.59 23.81 -26.89
N LEU A 580 -5.87 24.68 -27.59
CA LEU A 580 -5.36 24.40 -28.93
C LEU A 580 -4.30 23.30 -28.89
N MET A 581 -3.31 23.42 -28.00
CA MET A 581 -2.25 22.43 -27.84
C MET A 581 -2.81 21.06 -27.45
N ARG A 582 -3.73 21.04 -26.48
CA ARG A 582 -4.39 19.82 -26.02
C ARG A 582 -5.21 19.13 -27.11
N SER A 583 -5.72 19.86 -28.11
CA SER A 583 -6.49 19.23 -29.18
C SER A 583 -5.68 18.24 -30.03
N ASN A 584 -4.35 18.40 -30.10
CA ASN A 584 -3.43 17.49 -30.80
C ASN A 584 -3.30 16.11 -30.15
N TYR A 585 -3.65 16.00 -28.86
CA TYR A 585 -3.55 14.76 -28.07
C TYR A 585 -4.89 14.02 -27.96
N ARG A 586 -5.89 14.41 -28.76
CA ARG A 586 -7.18 13.74 -28.76
C ARG A 586 -7.05 12.32 -29.31
N GLN A 587 -7.52 11.32 -28.56
CA GLN A 587 -7.52 9.93 -29.02
C GLN A 587 -8.48 9.72 -30.18
N GLN A 588 -8.02 9.04 -31.22
CA GLN A 588 -8.83 8.72 -32.39
C GLN A 588 -9.94 7.69 -32.08
N ASP A 589 -9.79 6.89 -31.02
CA ASP A 589 -10.81 5.92 -30.58
C ASP A 589 -12.06 6.58 -29.98
N GLU A 590 -11.99 7.88 -29.64
CA GLU A 590 -13.19 8.67 -29.32
C GLU A 590 -14.09 8.89 -30.55
N ASN A 591 -13.62 8.57 -31.77
CA ASN A 591 -14.45 8.48 -32.97
C ASN A 591 -15.23 7.16 -33.03
N SER A 592 -15.78 6.70 -31.90
CA SER A 592 -16.70 5.56 -31.81
C SER A 592 -17.84 5.65 -32.84
N TRP A 593 -18.32 6.86 -33.13
CA TRP A 593 -19.29 7.14 -34.21
C TRP A 593 -18.77 6.82 -35.61
N GLN A 594 -17.50 7.11 -35.88
CA GLN A 594 -16.86 6.91 -37.18
C GLN A 594 -16.45 5.44 -37.38
N ILE A 595 -16.01 4.77 -36.31
CA ILE A 595 -15.79 3.32 -36.28
C ILE A 595 -17.12 2.58 -36.46
N ALA A 596 -18.20 3.01 -35.79
CA ALA A 596 -19.54 2.47 -36.00
C ALA A 596 -20.03 2.70 -37.43
N GLN A 597 -19.75 3.87 -38.02
CA GLN A 597 -20.06 4.17 -39.42
C GLN A 597 -19.26 3.28 -40.39
N PHE A 598 -17.96 3.09 -40.17
CA PHE A 598 -17.14 2.17 -40.97
C PHE A 598 -17.61 0.72 -40.86
N THR A 599 -17.99 0.29 -39.65
CA THR A 599 -18.56 -1.04 -39.41
C THR A 599 -19.88 -1.21 -40.15
N GLN A 600 -20.78 -0.21 -40.11
CA GLN A 600 -22.03 -0.22 -40.88
C GLN A 600 -21.82 -0.23 -42.39
N LEU A 601 -20.75 0.42 -42.87
CA LEU A 601 -20.37 0.45 -44.28
C LEU A 601 -19.52 -0.76 -44.72
N ALA A 602 -19.30 -1.74 -43.83
CA ALA A 602 -18.42 -2.90 -44.05
C ALA A 602 -16.98 -2.51 -44.45
N ILE A 603 -16.54 -1.31 -44.07
CA ILE A 603 -15.17 -0.85 -44.23
C ILE A 603 -14.37 -1.45 -43.08
N LYS A 604 -13.44 -2.36 -43.40
CA LYS A 604 -12.60 -3.02 -42.41
C LYS A 604 -11.59 -2.01 -41.85
N SER A 605 -11.73 -1.65 -40.58
CA SER A 605 -10.71 -0.91 -39.83
C SER A 605 -9.56 -1.85 -39.47
N VAL A 606 -8.34 -1.33 -39.51
CA VAL A 606 -7.13 -2.02 -39.06
C VAL A 606 -6.43 -1.09 -38.09
N GLU A 607 -6.11 -1.58 -36.90
CA GLU A 607 -5.27 -0.89 -35.94
C GLU A 607 -3.82 -1.27 -36.23
N TYR A 608 -3.02 -0.32 -36.72
CA TYR A 608 -1.65 -0.56 -37.18
C TYR A 608 -0.83 0.73 -37.00
N ASP A 609 0.46 0.61 -36.69
CA ASP A 609 1.36 1.77 -36.68
C ASP A 609 1.41 2.40 -38.07
N LEU A 610 1.11 3.70 -38.16
CA LEU A 610 1.01 4.40 -39.44
C LEU A 610 2.36 4.41 -40.18
N GLY A 611 3.48 4.52 -39.47
CA GLY A 611 4.83 4.47 -40.06
C GLY A 611 5.13 3.12 -40.70
N GLN A 612 4.96 2.02 -39.96
CA GLN A 612 5.10 0.65 -40.42
C GLN A 612 4.09 0.30 -41.50
N TYR A 613 2.84 0.74 -41.37
CA TYR A 613 1.80 0.55 -42.38
C TYR A 613 2.21 1.20 -43.69
N LEU A 614 2.67 2.47 -43.65
CA LEU A 614 3.16 3.20 -44.82
C LEU A 614 4.48 2.62 -45.37
N LEU A 615 5.35 2.07 -44.52
CA LEU A 615 6.56 1.36 -44.97
C LEU A 615 6.21 0.06 -45.71
N GLN A 616 5.30 -0.74 -45.15
CA GLN A 616 4.87 -2.02 -45.71
C GLN A 616 3.99 -1.86 -46.96
N HIS A 617 3.21 -0.77 -47.05
CA HIS A 617 2.24 -0.54 -48.12
C HIS A 617 2.69 0.58 -49.08
N GLY A 618 3.96 0.98 -49.03
CA GLY A 618 4.62 1.83 -50.04
C GLY A 618 4.30 3.32 -49.98
N GLY A 619 3.66 3.80 -48.91
CA GLY A 619 3.22 5.20 -48.75
C GLY A 619 4.33 6.21 -48.46
N LEU A 620 5.52 5.77 -48.03
CA LEU A 620 6.64 6.65 -47.67
C LEU A 620 7.53 7.11 -48.84
N LYS A 621 7.19 6.79 -50.10
CA LYS A 621 8.00 7.17 -51.27
C LYS A 621 7.96 8.67 -51.65
N SER A 622 7.30 9.54 -50.88
CA SER A 622 7.21 10.98 -51.20
C SER A 622 7.49 11.97 -50.07
N ALA A 623 7.89 11.53 -48.87
CA ALA A 623 8.33 12.43 -47.81
C ALA A 623 9.85 12.39 -47.68
N ARG A 624 10.55 13.39 -48.22
CA ARG A 624 11.95 13.67 -47.84
C ARG A 624 11.95 14.11 -46.38
N LEU A 625 12.06 13.16 -45.46
CA LEU A 625 12.41 13.41 -44.06
C LEU A 625 13.91 13.67 -44.02
N ASN A 626 14.30 14.93 -43.82
CA ASN A 626 15.63 15.28 -43.33
C ASN A 626 15.75 14.76 -41.89
N VAL A 627 16.24 13.54 -41.73
CA VAL A 627 16.72 13.04 -40.45
C VAL A 627 18.10 12.44 -40.73
N ASP A 628 19.14 13.20 -40.35
CA ASP A 628 20.49 12.66 -40.24
C ASP A 628 20.48 11.58 -39.15
N LEU A 629 20.48 10.32 -39.59
CA LEU A 629 20.79 9.18 -38.73
C LEU A 629 22.32 9.08 -38.64
N PRO A 630 22.93 9.06 -37.44
CA PRO A 630 24.34 8.74 -37.33
C PRO A 630 24.57 7.27 -37.71
N GLU A 631 25.44 7.05 -38.68
CA GLU A 631 25.92 5.73 -39.10
C GLU A 631 26.61 5.03 -37.92
N PHE A 632 26.15 3.82 -37.61
CA PHE A 632 26.84 2.90 -36.71
C PHE A 632 27.90 2.12 -37.50
N VAL A 633 29.15 2.19 -37.01
CA VAL A 633 30.14 1.11 -37.07
C VAL A 633 30.35 0.59 -35.66
#